data_AF-A0A931KMK4-F1
#
_entry.id   AF-A0A931KMK4-F1
#
_cell.length_a   1.000
_cell.length_b   1.000
_cell.length_c   1.000
_cell.angle_alpha   90.00
_cell.angle_beta   90.00
_cell.angle_gamma   90.00
#
_symmetry.space_group_name_H-M   'P 1'
#
loop_
_entity.id
_entity.type
_entity.pdbx_description
1 polymer ?
#
loop_
_entity_poly.entity_id
_entity_poly.type
_entity_poly.pdbx_seq_one_letter_code
_entity_poly.pdbx_strand_id
1 'polypeptide(L)'
;MNEVFIIAGDYLKGKSVYPAFRRLLNLLFNISIASFIYEKCYGCYTWLNYNDYKGILDFFIKGNFFIPFSIFLVVYGTTQFLSIGIFWVINHFKSVKLTREILQYQFKKETIDERLKDINKVSKIVSPIRLTKNTMLAVYQELRNHITPEAFEEIEKGLKEPKQNLEANFTLAFRMIIAITIYFFSLPQFGWVLYLTAMIVLIFGIYVLMISYRFLDIIPTLMRKFHHQAEEYLKLLLEQTNENTDDT
;
A
#
# COMPACT_ATOMS: atom_id res chain seq x y z
N MET A 1 18.78 12.15 -2.88
CA MET A 1 18.20 10.82 -3.17
C MET A 1 18.05 9.96 -1.92
N ASN A 2 19.06 9.86 -1.04
CA ASN A 2 18.96 9.08 0.22
C ASN A 2 17.86 9.53 1.19
N GLU A 3 17.57 10.84 1.30
CA GLU A 3 16.53 11.31 2.22
C GLU A 3 15.11 10.84 1.85
N VAL A 4 14.79 10.76 0.57
CA VAL A 4 13.48 10.24 0.11
C VAL A 4 13.35 8.75 0.45
N PHE A 5 14.43 7.98 0.34
CA PHE A 5 14.46 6.58 0.76
C PHE A 5 14.39 6.41 2.28
N ILE A 6 15.00 7.31 3.06
CA ILE A 6 14.93 7.31 4.52
C ILE A 6 13.51 7.67 4.97
N ILE A 7 12.89 8.68 4.36
CA ILE A 7 11.50 9.08 4.64
C ILE A 7 10.54 7.96 4.26
N ALA A 8 10.72 7.31 3.10
CA ALA A 8 9.94 6.15 2.69
C ALA A 8 10.16 4.94 3.63
N GLY A 9 11.40 4.72 4.08
CA GLY A 9 11.75 3.68 5.04
C GLY A 9 11.16 3.91 6.43
N ASP A 10 11.14 5.15 6.91
CA ASP A 10 10.51 5.54 8.16
C ASP A 10 8.98 5.49 8.09
N TYR A 11 8.41 5.78 6.91
CA TYR A 11 6.99 5.62 6.63
C TYR A 11 6.58 4.14 6.62
N LEU A 12 7.41 3.27 6.04
CA LEU A 12 7.23 1.82 6.06
C LEU A 12 7.40 1.23 7.46
N LYS A 13 8.28 1.81 8.30
CA LYS A 13 8.52 1.39 9.69
C LYS A 13 7.44 1.87 10.68
N GLY A 14 6.42 2.62 10.24
CA GLY A 14 5.25 2.91 11.06
C GLY A 14 5.56 3.60 12.40
N LYS A 15 6.44 4.62 12.43
CA LYS A 15 6.75 5.38 13.66
C LYS A 15 5.46 5.80 14.39
N SER A 16 5.45 5.68 15.73
CA SER A 16 4.29 5.82 16.62
C SER A 16 3.50 7.13 16.52
N VAL A 17 4.10 8.19 15.99
CA VAL A 17 3.46 9.51 15.80
C VAL A 17 2.53 9.54 14.57
N TYR A 18 2.84 8.78 13.52
CA TYR A 18 2.06 8.78 12.27
C TYR A 18 0.62 8.31 12.44
N PRO A 19 0.32 7.24 13.22
CA PRO A 19 -1.06 6.83 13.48
C PRO A 19 -1.92 7.90 14.14
N ALA A 20 -1.38 8.65 15.11
CA ALA A 20 -2.13 9.69 15.81
C ALA A 20 -2.44 10.88 14.89
N PHE A 21 -1.44 11.36 14.15
CA PHE A 21 -1.63 12.44 13.18
C PHE A 21 -2.61 12.06 12.07
N ARG A 22 -2.52 10.81 11.56
CA ARG A 22 -3.47 10.27 10.59
C ARG A 22 -4.91 10.22 11.13
N ARG A 23 -5.11 9.86 12.40
CA ARG A 23 -6.44 9.87 13.04
C ARG A 23 -7.00 11.29 13.13
N LEU A 24 -6.16 12.25 13.54
CA LEU A 24 -6.54 13.67 13.59
C LEU A 24 -6.95 14.20 12.22
N LEU A 25 -6.15 13.95 11.19
CA LEU A 25 -6.47 14.39 9.82
C LEU A 25 -7.74 13.72 9.29
N ASN A 26 -7.92 12.43 9.53
CA ASN A 26 -9.17 11.74 9.18
C ASN A 26 -10.37 12.37 9.87
N LEU A 27 -10.26 12.69 11.16
CA LEU A 27 -11.33 13.36 11.90
C LEU A 27 -11.64 14.73 11.27
N LEU A 28 -10.62 15.54 11.01
CA LEU A 28 -10.76 16.85 10.37
C LEU A 28 -11.45 16.77 9.00
N PHE A 29 -11.03 15.85 8.13
CA PHE A 29 -11.65 15.69 6.81
C PHE A 29 -13.09 15.19 6.90
N ASN A 30 -13.38 14.26 7.80
CA ASN A 30 -14.76 13.80 8.00
C ASN A 30 -15.65 14.92 8.55
N ILE A 31 -15.15 15.73 9.49
CA ILE A 31 -15.88 16.91 9.98
C ILE A 31 -16.13 17.89 8.84
N SER A 32 -15.13 18.19 8.01
CA SER A 32 -15.25 19.08 6.85
C SER A 32 -16.30 18.59 5.85
N ILE A 33 -16.27 17.31 5.48
CA ILE A 33 -17.22 16.71 4.55
C ILE A 33 -18.64 16.71 5.14
N ALA A 34 -18.78 16.29 6.41
CA ALA A 34 -20.06 16.28 7.10
C ALA A 34 -20.64 17.69 7.24
N SER A 35 -19.78 18.67 7.50
CA SER A 35 -20.15 20.06 7.64
C SER A 35 -20.69 20.64 6.33
N PHE A 36 -20.01 20.37 5.22
CA PHE A 36 -20.50 20.76 3.90
C PHE A 36 -21.86 20.15 3.56
N ILE A 37 -22.05 18.86 3.84
CA ILE A 37 -23.34 18.19 3.59
C ILE A 37 -24.45 18.79 4.46
N TYR A 38 -24.17 19.06 5.74
CA TYR A 38 -25.12 19.72 6.63
C TYR A 38 -25.53 21.10 6.09
N GLU A 39 -24.56 21.92 5.68
CA GLU A 39 -24.84 23.26 5.12
C GLU A 39 -25.70 23.21 3.86
N LYS A 40 -25.48 22.21 3.00
CA LYS A 40 -26.24 22.05 1.75
C LYS A 40 -27.63 21.48 1.94
N CYS A 41 -27.84 20.60 2.92
CA CYS A 41 -29.11 19.89 3.08
C CYS A 41 -30.01 20.47 4.19
N TYR A 42 -29.44 21.03 5.25
CA TYR A 42 -30.17 21.44 6.46
C TYR A 42 -30.11 22.95 6.73
N GLY A 43 -29.06 23.64 6.30
CA GLY A 43 -28.95 25.10 6.40
C GLY A 43 -27.66 25.58 7.08
N CYS A 44 -27.55 26.89 7.29
CA CYS A 44 -26.35 27.52 7.83
C CYS A 44 -26.17 27.23 9.33
N TYR A 45 -24.92 27.10 9.77
CA TYR A 45 -24.59 27.08 11.19
C TYR A 45 -25.01 28.37 11.87
N THR A 46 -25.89 28.27 12.86
CA THR A 46 -26.12 29.34 13.82
C THR A 46 -25.20 29.08 15.02
N TRP A 47 -24.30 30.02 15.29
CA TRP A 47 -23.52 29.98 16.52
C TRP A 47 -24.48 30.09 17.69
N LEU A 48 -24.44 29.10 18.59
CA LEU A 48 -25.17 29.19 19.85
C LEU A 48 -24.62 30.39 20.61
N ASN A 49 -25.49 31.37 20.87
CA ASN A 49 -25.13 32.51 21.68
C ASN A 49 -24.95 32.02 23.13
N TYR A 50 -23.80 32.28 23.75
CA TYR A 50 -23.50 31.76 25.10
C TYR A 50 -24.54 32.19 26.14
N ASN A 51 -25.18 33.34 25.92
CA ASN A 51 -26.22 33.88 26.79
C ASN A 51 -27.62 33.27 26.53
N ASP A 52 -27.79 32.49 25.47
CA ASP A 52 -29.05 31.82 25.13
C ASP A 52 -29.09 30.40 25.74
N TYR A 53 -29.30 30.36 27.05
CA TYR A 53 -29.46 29.12 27.80
C TYR A 53 -30.57 28.24 27.24
N LYS A 54 -31.62 28.82 26.66
CA LYS A 54 -32.72 28.07 26.03
C LYS A 54 -32.24 27.37 24.76
N GLY A 55 -31.46 28.04 23.92
CA GLY A 55 -30.83 27.44 22.74
C GLY A 55 -29.88 26.30 23.09
N ILE A 56 -29.06 26.45 24.14
CA ILE A 56 -28.16 25.39 24.62
C ILE A 56 -28.98 24.20 25.15
N LEU A 57 -30.01 24.47 25.95
CA LEU A 57 -30.87 23.45 26.55
C LEU A 57 -31.67 22.71 25.47
N ASP A 58 -32.17 23.41 24.45
CA ASP A 58 -32.83 22.81 23.29
C ASP A 58 -31.83 21.98 22.45
N PHE A 59 -30.58 22.43 22.32
CA PHE A 59 -29.55 21.67 21.62
C PHE A 59 -29.29 20.31 22.27
N PHE A 60 -29.10 20.27 23.59
CA PHE A 60 -28.78 19.05 24.34
C PHE A 60 -30.02 18.22 24.74
N ILE A 61 -31.08 18.84 25.25
CA ILE A 61 -32.27 18.14 25.78
C ILE A 61 -33.24 17.77 24.67
N LYS A 62 -33.50 18.65 23.69
CA LYS A 62 -34.35 18.30 22.54
C LYS A 62 -33.58 17.53 21.46
N GLY A 63 -32.26 17.38 21.62
CA GLY A 63 -31.45 16.52 20.76
C GLY A 63 -31.16 17.11 19.38
N ASN A 64 -31.21 18.44 19.20
CA ASN A 64 -30.88 19.05 17.90
C ASN A 64 -29.43 18.76 17.46
N PHE A 65 -28.53 18.42 18.41
CA PHE A 65 -27.17 17.97 18.11
C PHE A 65 -27.12 16.62 17.38
N PHE A 66 -28.19 15.80 17.47
CA PHE A 66 -28.22 14.46 16.89
C PHE A 66 -28.19 14.51 15.36
N ILE A 67 -28.72 15.55 14.74
CA ILE A 67 -28.73 15.72 13.29
C ILE A 67 -27.29 15.83 12.74
N PRO A 68 -26.46 16.83 13.11
CA PRO A 68 -25.08 16.91 12.61
C PRO A 68 -24.23 15.69 13.02
N PHE A 69 -24.49 15.10 14.19
CA PHE A 69 -23.81 13.88 14.62
C PHE A 69 -24.15 12.67 13.73
N SER A 70 -25.42 12.49 13.36
CA SER A 70 -25.85 11.40 12.48
C SER A 70 -25.27 11.55 11.07
N ILE A 71 -25.21 12.78 10.53
CA ILE A 71 -24.55 13.07 9.26
C ILE A 71 -23.08 12.73 9.34
N PHE A 72 -22.39 13.12 10.42
CA PHE A 72 -20.99 12.76 10.62
C PHE A 72 -20.77 11.24 10.62
N LEU A 73 -21.61 10.47 11.31
CA LEU A 73 -21.51 9.01 11.31
C LEU A 73 -21.73 8.41 9.91
N VAL A 74 -22.73 8.90 9.19
CA VAL A 74 -23.02 8.46 7.81
C VAL A 74 -21.85 8.78 6.89
N VAL A 75 -21.30 9.98 6.96
CA VAL A 75 -20.13 10.39 6.16
C VAL A 75 -18.90 9.57 6.50
N TYR A 76 -18.63 9.35 7.79
CA TYR A 76 -17.52 8.52 8.23
C TYR A 76 -17.64 7.10 7.66
N GLY A 77 -18.81 6.47 7.83
CA GLY A 77 -19.08 5.12 7.34
C GLY A 77 -18.98 5.02 5.83
N THR A 78 -19.70 5.88 5.10
CA THR A 78 -19.72 5.88 3.63
C THR A 78 -18.34 6.11 3.04
N THR A 79 -17.58 7.10 3.50
CA THR A 79 -16.22 7.34 3.01
C THR A 79 -15.27 6.18 3.33
N GLN A 80 -15.44 5.54 4.50
CA GLN A 80 -14.65 4.37 4.87
C GLN A 80 -14.93 3.21 3.92
N PHE A 81 -16.19 2.79 3.79
CA PHE A 81 -16.58 1.66 2.94
C PHE A 81 -16.27 1.90 1.48
N LEU A 82 -16.51 3.11 0.98
CA LEU A 82 -16.22 3.46 -0.42
C LEU A 82 -14.71 3.39 -0.69
N SER A 83 -13.88 3.91 0.21
CA SER A 83 -12.42 3.86 0.04
C SER A 83 -11.88 2.42 0.05
N ILE A 84 -12.34 1.59 1.00
CA ILE A 84 -11.94 0.18 1.08
C ILE A 84 -12.41 -0.58 -0.16
N GLY A 85 -13.66 -0.37 -0.58
CA GLY A 85 -14.23 -1.00 -1.77
C GLY A 85 -13.43 -0.68 -3.03
N ILE A 86 -13.13 0.60 -3.27
CA ILE A 86 -12.31 1.04 -4.41
C ILE A 86 -10.91 0.43 -4.34
N PHE A 87 -10.28 0.49 -3.16
CA PHE A 87 -8.93 -0.05 -2.96
C PHE A 87 -8.88 -1.55 -3.27
N TRP A 88 -9.82 -2.31 -2.70
CA TRP A 88 -9.90 -3.75 -2.84
C TRP A 88 -10.17 -4.16 -4.29
N VAL A 89 -11.15 -3.54 -4.95
CA VAL A 89 -11.50 -3.83 -6.35
C VAL A 89 -10.28 -3.63 -7.25
N ILE A 90 -9.63 -2.46 -7.19
CA ILE A 90 -8.52 -2.16 -8.10
C ILE A 90 -7.31 -3.06 -7.82
N ASN A 91 -7.00 -3.34 -6.56
CA ASN A 91 -5.85 -4.17 -6.22
C ASN A 91 -6.11 -5.66 -6.46
N HIS A 92 -7.32 -6.17 -6.25
CA HIS A 92 -7.66 -7.55 -6.50
C HIS A 92 -7.50 -7.91 -7.98
N PHE A 93 -8.13 -7.14 -8.89
CA PHE A 93 -8.04 -7.41 -10.33
C PHE A 93 -6.61 -7.35 -10.86
N LYS A 94 -5.82 -6.38 -10.39
CA LYS A 94 -4.44 -6.22 -10.85
C LYS A 94 -3.48 -7.22 -10.20
N SER A 95 -3.65 -7.55 -8.91
CA SER A 95 -2.84 -8.54 -8.21
C SER A 95 -3.07 -9.93 -8.81
N VAL A 96 -4.33 -10.34 -9.05
CA VAL A 96 -4.64 -11.64 -9.67
C VAL A 96 -4.01 -11.77 -11.06
N LYS A 97 -4.10 -10.72 -11.89
CA LYS A 97 -3.47 -10.73 -13.22
C LYS A 97 -1.96 -10.93 -13.12
N LEU A 98 -1.30 -10.17 -12.25
CA LEU A 98 0.15 -10.17 -12.10
C LEU A 98 0.65 -11.48 -11.47
N THR A 99 -0.07 -12.01 -10.48
CA THR A 99 0.18 -13.33 -9.90
C THR A 99 0.05 -14.44 -10.94
N ARG A 100 -0.96 -14.38 -11.82
CA ARG A 100 -1.11 -15.35 -12.92
C ARG A 100 0.05 -15.27 -13.91
N GLU A 101 0.47 -14.07 -14.30
CA GLU A 101 1.64 -13.86 -15.17
C GLU A 101 2.92 -14.41 -14.51
N ILE A 102 3.11 -14.17 -13.21
CA ILE A 102 4.23 -14.71 -12.46
C ILE A 102 4.17 -16.24 -12.44
N LEU A 103 3.05 -16.86 -12.12
CA LEU A 103 2.94 -18.32 -12.06
C LEU A 103 3.14 -18.99 -13.43
N GLN A 104 2.63 -18.38 -14.49
CA GLN A 104 2.77 -18.89 -15.87
C GLN A 104 4.19 -18.74 -16.42
N TYR A 105 5.01 -17.84 -15.86
CA TYR A 105 6.38 -17.62 -16.31
C TYR A 105 7.29 -18.80 -15.92
N GLN A 106 7.58 -19.72 -16.83
CA GLN A 106 8.57 -20.78 -16.61
C GLN A 106 9.96 -20.34 -17.08
N PHE A 107 10.99 -20.56 -16.27
CA PHE A 107 12.37 -20.35 -16.69
C PHE A 107 12.77 -21.45 -17.68
N LYS A 108 12.95 -21.11 -18.96
CA LYS A 108 13.58 -22.04 -19.91
C LYS A 108 15.09 -22.07 -19.66
N LYS A 109 15.69 -23.27 -19.62
CA LYS A 109 17.13 -23.49 -19.37
C LYS A 109 18.03 -22.67 -20.31
N GLU A 110 17.66 -22.55 -21.58
CA GLU A 110 18.39 -21.79 -22.61
C GLU A 110 18.47 -20.28 -22.29
N THR A 111 17.54 -19.74 -21.50
CA THR A 111 17.48 -18.31 -21.15
C THR A 111 18.39 -17.96 -19.97
N ILE A 112 18.82 -18.95 -19.16
CA ILE A 112 19.61 -18.70 -17.95
C ILE A 112 21.02 -18.26 -18.32
N ASP A 113 21.65 -18.86 -19.33
CA ASP A 113 23.02 -18.51 -19.75
C ASP A 113 23.10 -17.15 -20.47
N GLU A 114 22.08 -16.81 -21.28
CA GLU A 114 21.97 -15.47 -21.86
C GLU A 114 21.68 -14.40 -20.80
N ARG A 115 20.74 -14.66 -19.89
CA ARG A 115 20.42 -13.72 -18.79
C ARG A 115 21.59 -13.58 -17.82
N LEU A 116 22.38 -14.63 -17.59
CA LEU A 116 23.63 -14.57 -16.82
C LEU A 116 24.67 -13.68 -17.47
N LYS A 117 24.77 -13.65 -18.80
CA LYS A 117 25.63 -12.71 -19.53
C LYS A 117 25.15 -11.27 -19.34
N ASP A 118 23.85 -11.02 -19.41
CA ASP A 118 23.28 -9.68 -19.21
C ASP A 118 23.38 -9.21 -17.76
N ILE A 119 23.11 -10.09 -16.79
CA ILE A 119 23.29 -9.81 -15.37
C ILE A 119 24.77 -9.58 -15.06
N ASN A 120 25.72 -10.32 -15.63
CA ASN A 120 27.15 -10.04 -15.45
C ASN A 120 27.60 -8.73 -16.12
N LYS A 121 26.95 -8.30 -17.21
CA LYS A 121 27.17 -6.96 -17.79
C LYS A 121 26.71 -5.86 -16.83
N VAL A 122 25.56 -6.04 -16.19
CA VAL A 122 25.00 -5.06 -15.23
C VAL A 122 25.70 -5.15 -13.86
N SER A 123 26.07 -6.34 -13.38
CA SER A 123 26.73 -6.53 -12.09
C SER A 123 28.14 -5.95 -12.10
N LYS A 124 28.86 -5.99 -13.22
CA LYS A 124 30.15 -5.26 -13.37
C LYS A 124 30.09 -3.78 -13.00
N ILE A 125 28.90 -3.17 -13.07
CA ILE A 125 28.67 -1.75 -12.75
C ILE A 125 28.39 -1.54 -11.24
N VAL A 126 27.87 -2.55 -10.53
CA VAL A 126 27.30 -2.40 -9.17
C VAL A 126 27.96 -3.30 -8.10
N SER A 127 28.53 -4.45 -8.47
CA SER A 127 29.22 -5.37 -7.55
C SER A 127 30.34 -6.15 -8.25
N PRO A 128 31.57 -6.21 -7.69
CA PRO A 128 32.73 -6.83 -8.34
C PRO A 128 32.66 -8.37 -8.44
N ILE A 129 31.61 -9.00 -7.92
CA ILE A 129 31.45 -10.44 -7.89
C ILE A 129 30.89 -10.91 -9.24
N ARG A 130 31.64 -11.74 -9.97
CA ARG A 130 31.13 -12.45 -11.14
C ARG A 130 30.14 -13.51 -10.67
N LEU A 131 28.87 -13.35 -11.03
CA LEU A 131 27.85 -14.36 -10.80
C LEU A 131 28.12 -15.52 -11.76
N THR A 132 28.81 -16.55 -11.27
CA THR A 132 28.94 -17.86 -11.93
C THR A 132 27.90 -18.83 -11.40
N LYS A 133 27.59 -19.88 -12.17
CA LYS A 133 26.65 -20.95 -11.82
C LYS A 133 26.93 -21.55 -10.44
N ASN A 134 28.20 -21.77 -10.12
CA ASN A 134 28.64 -22.33 -8.84
C ASN A 134 28.45 -21.36 -7.67
N THR A 135 28.71 -20.06 -7.85
CA THR A 135 28.40 -19.03 -6.83
C THR A 135 26.90 -18.90 -6.57
N MET A 136 26.04 -18.99 -7.59
CA MET A 136 24.59 -18.99 -7.37
C MET A 136 24.12 -20.24 -6.62
N LEU A 137 24.70 -21.40 -6.93
CA LEU A 137 24.46 -22.64 -6.17
C LEU A 137 24.91 -22.53 -4.72
N ALA A 138 26.09 -21.97 -4.44
CA ALA A 138 26.59 -21.79 -3.08
C ALA A 138 25.70 -20.84 -2.27
N VAL A 139 25.32 -19.69 -2.84
CA VAL A 139 24.39 -18.73 -2.22
C VAL A 139 23.02 -19.38 -2.00
N TYR A 140 22.54 -20.19 -2.94
CA TYR A 140 21.29 -20.93 -2.76
C TYR A 140 21.38 -22.00 -1.67
N GLN A 141 22.46 -22.77 -1.58
CA GLN A 141 22.66 -23.76 -0.50
C GLN A 141 22.71 -23.10 0.87
N GLU A 142 23.31 -21.92 0.98
CA GLU A 142 23.35 -21.12 2.21
C GLU A 142 21.95 -20.57 2.57
N LEU A 143 21.22 -20.07 1.59
CA LEU A 143 19.84 -19.59 1.74
C LEU A 143 18.83 -20.71 2.00
N ARG A 144 19.04 -21.92 1.48
CA ARG A 144 18.13 -23.07 1.59
C ARG A 144 17.82 -23.40 3.04
N ASN A 145 18.82 -23.33 3.91
CA ASN A 145 18.66 -23.63 5.34
C ASN A 145 17.85 -22.56 6.09
N HIS A 146 17.61 -21.40 5.46
CA HIS A 146 16.91 -20.25 6.04
C HIS A 146 15.53 -20.02 5.39
N ILE A 147 15.22 -20.70 4.29
CA ILE A 147 13.94 -20.62 3.59
C ILE A 147 13.08 -21.82 4.02
N THR A 148 12.65 -21.84 5.29
CA THR A 148 11.70 -22.83 5.79
C THR A 148 10.25 -22.36 5.59
N PRO A 149 9.25 -23.26 5.60
CA PRO A 149 7.84 -22.88 5.63
C PRO A 149 7.51 -21.91 6.77
N GLU A 150 8.16 -22.03 7.93
CA GLU A 150 7.98 -21.08 9.04
C GLU A 150 8.49 -19.68 8.68
N ALA A 151 9.65 -19.57 8.02
CA ALA A 151 10.18 -18.29 7.56
C ALA A 151 9.23 -17.58 6.58
N PHE A 152 8.53 -18.32 5.72
CA PHE A 152 7.50 -17.75 4.84
C PHE A 152 6.30 -17.22 5.61
N GLU A 153 5.84 -17.94 6.63
CA GLU A 153 4.76 -17.45 7.50
C GLU A 153 5.16 -16.21 8.29
N GLU A 154 6.40 -16.15 8.79
CA GLU A 154 6.93 -14.99 9.48
C GLU A 154 7.01 -13.77 8.55
N ILE A 155 7.46 -13.94 7.31
CA ILE A 155 7.45 -12.89 6.29
C ILE A 155 6.00 -12.43 6.03
N GLU A 156 5.06 -13.35 5.86
CA GLU A 156 3.66 -13.00 5.62
C GLU A 156 3.04 -12.24 6.81
N LYS A 157 3.34 -12.66 8.04
CA LYS A 157 2.95 -11.96 9.28
C LYS A 157 3.59 -10.58 9.36
N GLY A 158 4.88 -10.45 9.07
CA GLY A 158 5.62 -9.19 9.08
C GLY A 158 5.12 -8.18 8.03
N LEU A 159 4.54 -8.66 6.93
CA LEU A 159 3.96 -7.82 5.88
C LEU A 159 2.54 -7.32 6.19
N LYS A 160 1.85 -7.90 7.17
CA LYS A 160 0.45 -7.57 7.49
C LYS A 160 0.28 -6.13 7.96
N GLU A 161 1.13 -5.67 8.87
CA GLU A 161 1.05 -4.31 9.42
C GLU A 161 1.38 -3.23 8.36
N PRO A 162 2.46 -3.36 7.56
CA PRO A 162 2.71 -2.47 6.43
C PRO A 162 1.54 -2.42 5.43
N LYS A 163 0.92 -3.56 5.11
CA LYS A 163 -0.26 -3.61 4.22
C LYS A 163 -1.44 -2.83 4.80
N GLN A 164 -1.76 -3.04 6.09
CA GLN A 164 -2.83 -2.30 6.77
C GLN A 164 -2.54 -0.79 6.83
N ASN A 165 -1.27 -0.41 7.03
CA ASN A 165 -0.88 0.99 7.02
C ASN A 165 -1.06 1.64 5.65
N LEU A 166 -0.68 0.96 4.56
CA LEU A 166 -0.90 1.45 3.20
C LEU A 166 -2.39 1.63 2.88
N GLU A 167 -3.24 0.68 3.29
CA GLU A 167 -4.69 0.78 3.14
C GLU A 167 -5.25 2.00 3.89
N ALA A 168 -4.86 2.18 5.15
CA ALA A 168 -5.31 3.33 5.95
C ALA A 168 -4.82 4.68 5.38
N ASN A 169 -3.62 4.70 4.78
CA ASN A 169 -3.09 5.90 4.13
C ASN A 169 -3.81 6.19 2.81
N PHE A 170 -4.23 5.15 2.07
CA PHE A 170 -5.08 5.29 0.90
C PHE A 170 -6.44 5.90 1.28
N THR A 171 -7.09 5.39 2.33
CA THR A 171 -8.37 5.96 2.82
C THR A 171 -8.22 7.43 3.22
N LEU A 172 -7.11 7.81 3.87
CA LEU A 172 -6.84 9.20 4.20
C LEU A 172 -6.70 10.07 2.93
N ALA A 173 -5.90 9.63 1.95
CA ALA A 173 -5.70 10.36 0.70
C ALA A 173 -7.02 10.50 -0.08
N PHE A 174 -7.85 9.45 -0.09
CA PHE A 174 -9.18 9.47 -0.68
C PHE A 174 -10.09 10.52 -0.03
N ARG A 175 -10.14 10.56 1.31
CA ARG A 175 -10.89 11.60 2.04
C ARG A 175 -10.35 13.00 1.78
N MET A 176 -9.04 13.15 1.65
CA MET A 176 -8.41 14.42 1.32
C MET A 176 -8.84 14.92 -0.07
N ILE A 177 -8.94 14.04 -1.07
CA ILE A 177 -9.47 14.39 -2.40
C ILE A 177 -10.90 14.94 -2.31
N ILE A 178 -11.77 14.28 -1.54
CA ILE A 178 -13.15 14.72 -1.35
C ILE A 178 -13.17 16.09 -0.65
N ALA A 179 -12.42 16.24 0.45
CA ALA A 179 -12.37 17.48 1.22
C ALA A 179 -11.82 18.66 0.40
N ILE A 180 -10.76 18.46 -0.37
CA ILE A 180 -10.20 19.50 -1.26
C ILE A 180 -11.19 19.88 -2.36
N THR A 181 -11.90 18.89 -2.92
CA THR A 181 -12.94 19.16 -3.92
C THR A 181 -14.08 19.98 -3.31
N ILE A 182 -14.48 19.68 -2.08
CA ILE A 182 -15.45 20.49 -1.33
C ILE A 182 -14.93 21.90 -1.10
N TYR A 183 -13.68 22.07 -0.65
CA TYR A 183 -13.10 23.39 -0.42
C TYR A 183 -13.01 24.22 -1.70
N PHE A 184 -12.71 23.60 -2.82
CA PHE A 184 -12.73 24.27 -4.11
C PHE A 184 -14.13 24.83 -4.47
N PHE A 185 -15.21 24.10 -4.15
CA PHE A 185 -16.58 24.59 -4.38
C PHE A 185 -17.09 25.57 -3.31
N SER A 186 -16.58 25.48 -2.09
CA SER A 186 -17.08 26.28 -0.96
C SER A 186 -16.32 27.59 -0.76
N LEU A 187 -15.03 27.65 -1.11
CA LEU A 187 -14.19 28.82 -0.87
C LEU A 187 -13.96 29.60 -2.17
N PRO A 188 -14.50 30.84 -2.30
CA PRO A 188 -14.35 31.65 -3.51
C PRO A 188 -12.89 31.98 -3.87
N GLN A 189 -12.01 31.96 -2.86
CA GLN A 189 -10.58 32.27 -3.02
C GLN A 189 -9.74 31.06 -3.44
N PHE A 190 -10.33 29.86 -3.49
CA PHE A 190 -9.60 28.64 -3.83
C PHE A 190 -9.44 28.54 -5.36
N GLY A 191 -8.32 29.05 -5.86
CA GLY A 191 -8.05 29.10 -7.30
C GLY A 191 -7.90 27.72 -7.95
N TRP A 192 -8.33 27.62 -9.21
CA TRP A 192 -8.25 26.39 -10.02
C TRP A 192 -6.85 25.80 -10.11
N VAL A 193 -5.81 26.64 -10.14
CA VAL A 193 -4.41 26.20 -10.20
C VAL A 193 -4.04 25.38 -8.96
N LEU A 194 -4.35 25.91 -7.76
CA LEU A 194 -4.06 25.22 -6.50
C LEU A 194 -4.84 23.90 -6.41
N TYR A 195 -6.10 23.90 -6.84
CA TYR A 195 -6.92 22.69 -6.92
C TYR A 195 -6.28 21.61 -7.80
N LEU A 196 -5.92 21.94 -9.04
CA LEU A 196 -5.32 21.00 -9.98
C LEU A 196 -3.98 20.46 -9.46
N THR A 197 -3.12 21.33 -8.94
CA THR A 197 -1.83 20.90 -8.37
C THR A 197 -2.01 19.94 -7.20
N ALA A 198 -2.92 20.26 -6.26
CA ALA A 198 -3.19 19.38 -5.12
C ALA A 198 -3.77 18.02 -5.56
N MET A 199 -4.70 18.02 -6.52
CA MET A 199 -5.28 16.80 -7.07
C MET A 199 -4.22 15.91 -7.75
N ILE A 200 -3.32 16.49 -8.55
CA ILE A 200 -2.24 15.74 -9.21
C ILE A 200 -1.35 15.07 -8.17
N VAL A 201 -0.92 15.80 -7.14
CA VAL A 201 -0.07 15.27 -6.07
C VAL A 201 -0.77 14.12 -5.33
N LEU A 202 -2.07 14.27 -5.03
CA LEU A 202 -2.83 13.22 -4.33
C LEU A 202 -3.08 11.99 -5.18
N ILE A 203 -3.42 12.16 -6.45
CA ILE A 203 -3.60 11.04 -7.39
C ILE A 203 -2.28 10.29 -7.55
N PHE A 204 -1.17 11.01 -7.69
CA PHE A 204 0.15 10.41 -7.75
C PHE A 204 0.49 9.65 -6.45
N GLY A 205 0.23 10.25 -5.29
CA GLY A 205 0.42 9.60 -3.99
C GLY A 205 -0.41 8.32 -3.84
N ILE A 206 -1.69 8.35 -4.23
CA ILE A 206 -2.56 7.17 -4.27
C ILE A 206 -1.96 6.09 -5.18
N TYR A 207 -1.50 6.46 -6.37
CA TYR A 207 -0.89 5.52 -7.30
C TYR A 207 0.34 4.83 -6.71
N VAL A 208 1.22 5.58 -6.04
CA VAL A 208 2.39 5.05 -5.34
C VAL A 208 1.97 4.07 -4.24
N LEU A 209 1.01 4.46 -3.38
CA LEU A 209 0.50 3.58 -2.30
C LEU A 209 -0.04 2.26 -2.84
N MET A 210 -0.75 2.29 -3.97
CA MET A 210 -1.28 1.09 -4.61
C MET A 210 -0.18 0.19 -5.17
N ILE A 211 0.86 0.76 -5.78
CA ILE A 211 2.01 -0.03 -6.25
C ILE A 211 2.73 -0.66 -5.07
N SER A 212 3.00 0.11 -4.01
CA SER A 212 3.64 -0.41 -2.80
C SER A 212 2.85 -1.56 -2.21
N TYR A 213 1.51 -1.44 -2.13
CA TYR A 213 0.67 -2.52 -1.62
C TYR A 213 0.80 -3.79 -2.46
N ARG A 214 0.75 -3.66 -3.79
CA ARG A 214 0.92 -4.81 -4.69
C ARG A 214 2.29 -5.45 -4.56
N PHE A 215 3.34 -4.65 -4.42
CA PHE A 215 4.68 -5.18 -4.22
C PHE A 215 4.76 -6.06 -2.97
N LEU A 216 4.20 -5.58 -1.85
CA LEU A 216 4.08 -6.36 -0.61
C LEU A 216 3.20 -7.61 -0.76
N ASP A 217 2.22 -7.58 -1.68
CA ASP A 217 1.35 -8.72 -1.97
C ASP A 217 2.05 -9.82 -2.78
N ILE A 218 2.91 -9.41 -3.70
CA ILE A 218 3.61 -10.29 -4.64
C ILE A 218 4.86 -10.94 -4.02
N ILE A 219 5.52 -10.27 -3.07
CA ILE A 219 6.76 -10.75 -2.43
C ILE A 219 6.66 -12.21 -1.95
N PRO A 220 5.64 -12.62 -1.16
CA PRO A 220 5.54 -14.00 -0.70
C PRO A 220 5.40 -15.01 -1.85
N THR A 221 4.61 -14.67 -2.87
CA THR A 221 4.40 -15.53 -4.05
C THR A 221 5.67 -15.68 -4.88
N LEU A 222 6.42 -14.58 -5.08
CA LEU A 222 7.72 -14.63 -5.77
C LEU A 222 8.71 -15.50 -5.02
N MET A 223 8.82 -15.32 -3.70
CA MET A 223 9.75 -16.10 -2.88
C MET A 223 9.40 -17.59 -2.90
N ARG A 224 8.12 -17.96 -2.79
CA ARG A 224 7.69 -19.37 -2.90
C ARG A 224 8.01 -19.97 -4.26
N LYS A 225 7.75 -19.23 -5.33
CA LYS A 225 8.04 -19.68 -6.69
C LYS A 225 9.54 -19.84 -6.95
N PHE A 226 10.34 -18.87 -6.50
CA PHE A 226 11.79 -18.92 -6.60
C PHE A 226 12.36 -20.15 -5.87
N HIS A 227 11.89 -20.40 -4.64
CA HIS A 227 12.29 -21.57 -3.87
C HIS A 227 11.95 -22.88 -4.60
N HIS A 228 10.72 -23.04 -5.09
CA HIS A 228 10.33 -24.24 -5.85
C HIS A 228 11.21 -24.46 -7.10
N GLN A 229 11.45 -23.41 -7.88
CA GLN A 229 12.25 -23.53 -9.11
C GLN A 229 13.72 -23.85 -8.81
N ALA A 230 14.25 -23.31 -7.72
CA ALA A 230 15.61 -23.59 -7.29
C ALA A 230 15.76 -25.02 -6.74
N GLU A 231 14.77 -25.54 -6.01
CA GLU A 231 14.74 -26.96 -5.61
C GLU A 231 14.69 -27.91 -6.81
N GLU A 232 13.84 -27.61 -7.79
CA GLU A 232 13.71 -28.40 -9.02
C GLU A 232 15.03 -28.42 -9.81
N TYR A 233 15.71 -27.26 -9.91
CA TYR A 233 17.01 -27.17 -10.55
C TYR A 233 18.10 -27.96 -9.82
N LEU A 234 18.08 -27.96 -8.49
CA LEU A 234 19.05 -28.67 -7.67
C LEU A 234 18.86 -30.19 -7.76
N LYS A 235 17.61 -30.68 -7.82
CA LYS A 235 17.30 -32.10 -8.09
C LYS A 235 17.87 -32.54 -9.44
N LEU A 236 17.62 -31.78 -10.50
CA LEU A 236 18.14 -32.07 -11.83
C LEU A 236 19.67 -32.12 -11.89
N LEU A 237 20.37 -31.26 -11.13
CA LEU A 237 21.82 -31.29 -11.05
C LEU A 237 22.35 -32.50 -10.29
N LEU A 238 21.70 -32.91 -9.20
CA LEU A 238 22.07 -34.10 -8.44
C LEU A 238 21.88 -35.39 -9.27
N GLU A 239 20.77 -35.48 -10.01
CA GLU A 239 20.51 -36.59 -10.94
C GLU A 239 21.59 -36.69 -12.02
N GLN A 240 21.96 -35.57 -12.65
CA GLN A 240 23.04 -35.52 -13.64
C GLN A 240 24.43 -35.83 -13.07
N THR A 241 24.66 -35.56 -11.79
CA THR A 241 25.96 -35.86 -11.15
C THR A 241 26.05 -37.35 -10.81
N ASN A 242 24.94 -37.96 -10.38
CA ASN A 242 24.87 -39.39 -10.10
C ASN A 242 24.98 -40.24 -11.37
N GLU A 243 24.33 -39.86 -12.48
CA GLU A 243 24.46 -40.57 -13.77
C GLU A 243 25.91 -40.58 -14.30
N ASN A 244 26.68 -39.49 -14.11
CA ASN A 244 28.08 -39.43 -14.53
C ASN A 244 29.05 -40.20 -13.61
N THR A 245 28.59 -40.67 -12.45
CA THR A 245 29.42 -41.43 -11.50
C THR A 245 29.26 -42.95 -11.69
N ASP A 246 28.16 -43.39 -12.31
CA ASP A 246 27.90 -44.80 -12.63
C ASP A 246 28.54 -45.26 -13.96
N ASP A 247 29.05 -44.33 -14.78
CA ASP A 247 29.73 -44.58 -16.07
C ASP A 247 31.28 -44.63 -15.98
N THR A 248 31.86 -44.64 -14.77
CA THR A 248 33.31 -44.80 -14.49
C THR A 248 33.57 -45.96 -13.54
#